data_AF-A0A168EK44-F1
#
_entry.id   AF-A0A168EK44-F1
#
_cell.length_a   1.000
_cell.length_b   1.000
_cell.length_c   1.000
_cell.angle_alpha   90.00
_cell.angle_beta   90.00
_cell.angle_gamma   90.00
#
_symmetry.space_group_name_H-M   'P 1'
#
loop_
_entity.id
_entity.type
_entity.pdbx_description
1 polymer ?
#
loop_
_entity_poly.entity_id
_entity_poly.type
_entity_poly.pdbx_seq_one_letter_code
_entity_poly.pdbx_strand_id
1 'polypeptide(L)'
;MLLSLLPSGLLLAGIAETIAAQAAPEGKPVRKWLEGGRCFESTEECMGTPDWCSHSVHYIKQNYKTEEDCFRDREAKSPWQYGQGQPTGTDVLCARIQNADIRNKCFRAFTQAKASWLEPNSPGCLRPGWSEDERCVGTAIFCASDKRKKAYGSQDGCLSYRENRDSKHGGERKYPFLLPDIKRCHGDQQEDCIGTEAFCMAQGPEAGLRCLESREKPPFLQPESPRCGEQGVSDFAEPCVGTKAWCRGESRIRQYGSEETCIKTRESGTGKLPWLEPADPCAGGTGNDTEACVGTERQCRANPSCFEGRELGPFLLASESDCASNKDTEKCIGTWKWCDGKWKSLQYGDAHDCFMKRAFDLRQFNQEVERTFKPLYQDIISRGSGNVTFAALLRSQVLAQEDTKNLTAEVHRSVKAYVEELGKREKDYGQAVEEYMKRVVNDVK
;
A
#
# COMPACT_ATOMS: atom_id res chain seq x y z
N MET A 1 -93.25 -6.08 1.77
CA MET A 1 -93.28 -4.72 1.15
C MET A 1 -92.24 -4.70 0.05
N LEU A 2 -92.72 -4.46 -1.17
CA LEU A 2 -92.06 -3.85 -2.35
C LEU A 2 -90.62 -4.25 -2.68
N LEU A 3 -90.40 -5.06 -3.74
CA LEU A 3 -90.39 -4.74 -5.18
C LEU A 3 -89.28 -3.78 -5.65
N SER A 4 -88.60 -4.25 -6.71
CA SER A 4 -88.11 -3.54 -7.89
C SER A 4 -86.84 -2.67 -7.77
N LEU A 5 -85.75 -3.11 -8.42
CA LEU A 5 -85.28 -2.61 -9.73
C LEU A 5 -83.83 -3.09 -10.02
N LEU A 6 -83.68 -4.03 -10.96
CA LEU A 6 -82.60 -4.02 -11.97
C LEU A 6 -83.08 -3.09 -13.11
N PRO A 7 -82.23 -2.43 -13.93
CA PRO A 7 -81.24 -3.15 -14.76
C PRO A 7 -80.00 -2.34 -15.26
N SER A 8 -79.18 -3.02 -16.07
CA SER A 8 -78.40 -2.47 -17.20
C SER A 8 -77.11 -1.68 -16.91
N GLY A 9 -75.97 -2.36 -17.07
CA GLY A 9 -74.66 -1.70 -17.13
C GLY A 9 -73.49 -2.66 -17.38
N LEU A 10 -73.68 -3.70 -18.19
CA LEU A 10 -72.65 -4.68 -18.57
C LEU A 10 -72.58 -4.66 -20.11
N LEU A 11 -71.79 -3.74 -20.67
CA LEU A 11 -71.30 -3.71 -22.06
C LEU A 11 -70.57 -2.39 -22.27
N LEU A 12 -69.23 -2.46 -22.41
CA LEU A 12 -68.26 -1.50 -22.98
C LEU A 12 -66.94 -1.47 -22.19
N ALA A 13 -66.29 -2.62 -22.06
CA ALA A 13 -64.88 -2.72 -21.67
C ALA A 13 -64.22 -3.84 -22.50
N GLY A 14 -64.39 -3.78 -23.82
CA GLY A 14 -63.97 -4.83 -24.73
C GLY A 14 -63.72 -4.37 -26.15
N ILE A 15 -63.32 -3.11 -26.37
CA ILE A 15 -62.79 -2.62 -27.66
C ILE A 15 -61.80 -1.47 -27.38
N ALA A 16 -60.59 -1.80 -26.90
CA ALA A 16 -59.46 -0.87 -26.93
C ALA A 16 -58.08 -1.57 -27.01
N GLU A 17 -58.00 -2.90 -26.88
CA GLU A 17 -56.74 -3.65 -27.04
C GLU A 17 -56.62 -4.42 -28.37
N THR A 18 -57.60 -4.31 -29.28
CA THR A 18 -57.64 -5.12 -30.50
C THR A 18 -57.22 -4.39 -31.79
N ILE A 19 -56.45 -3.30 -31.71
CA ILE A 19 -55.89 -2.62 -32.90
C ILE A 19 -54.35 -2.68 -32.98
N ALA A 20 -53.64 -3.19 -31.97
CA ALA A 20 -52.17 -3.31 -32.01
C ALA A 20 -51.64 -4.68 -32.44
N ALA A 21 -52.48 -5.59 -32.95
CA ALA A 21 -52.06 -6.78 -33.67
C ALA A 21 -52.06 -6.51 -35.18
N GLN A 22 -51.31 -5.48 -35.61
CA GLN A 22 -50.90 -5.43 -37.01
C GLN A 22 -49.94 -6.61 -37.22
N ALA A 23 -50.39 -7.53 -38.07
CA ALA A 23 -49.66 -8.72 -38.48
C ALA A 23 -48.18 -8.43 -38.66
N ALA A 24 -47.32 -9.11 -37.89
CA ALA A 24 -45.93 -9.23 -38.24
C ALA A 24 -45.89 -9.75 -39.70
N PRO A 25 -45.10 -9.14 -40.59
CA PRO A 25 -45.02 -9.56 -41.99
C PRO A 25 -44.72 -11.07 -42.02
N GLU A 26 -45.66 -11.86 -42.53
CA GLU A 26 -45.59 -13.32 -42.54
C GLU A 26 -44.28 -13.79 -43.18
N GLY A 27 -43.50 -14.57 -42.43
CA GLY A 27 -42.44 -15.43 -42.98
C GLY A 27 -40.98 -14.98 -42.82
N LYS A 28 -40.67 -13.86 -42.15
CA LYS A 28 -39.27 -13.53 -41.83
C LYS A 28 -38.87 -14.11 -40.46
N PRO A 29 -37.73 -14.83 -40.35
CA PRO A 29 -37.22 -15.28 -39.07
C PRO A 29 -36.86 -14.07 -38.21
N VAL A 30 -37.27 -14.09 -36.94
CA VAL A 30 -36.89 -13.07 -35.95
C VAL A 30 -35.37 -12.94 -35.94
N ARG A 31 -34.86 -11.73 -36.13
CA ARG A 31 -33.42 -11.48 -36.13
C ARG A 31 -32.89 -11.53 -34.71
N LYS A 32 -31.66 -11.99 -34.52
CA LYS A 32 -31.01 -11.93 -33.21
C LYS A 32 -30.66 -10.49 -32.87
N TRP A 33 -30.75 -10.15 -31.58
CA TRP A 33 -30.15 -8.94 -31.07
C TRP A 33 -28.63 -9.05 -31.13
N LEU A 34 -27.98 -8.08 -31.76
CA LEU A 34 -26.53 -8.03 -31.90
C LEU A 34 -25.98 -6.92 -31.00
N GLU A 35 -24.97 -7.25 -30.19
CA GLU A 35 -24.40 -6.33 -29.20
C GLU A 35 -23.47 -5.28 -29.83
N GLY A 36 -23.00 -5.54 -31.06
CA GLY A 36 -21.94 -4.75 -31.68
C GLY A 36 -20.56 -5.31 -31.34
N GLY A 37 -19.58 -5.01 -32.19
CA GLY A 37 -18.21 -5.49 -32.10
C GLY A 37 -17.21 -4.37 -32.34
N ARG A 38 -15.93 -4.62 -32.04
CA ARG A 38 -14.84 -3.68 -32.35
C ARG A 38 -14.44 -3.82 -33.81
N CYS A 39 -15.18 -3.16 -34.70
CA CYS A 39 -14.88 -3.11 -36.13
C CYS A 39 -15.21 -1.73 -36.72
N PHE A 40 -14.77 -1.50 -37.95
CA PHE A 40 -14.96 -0.24 -38.68
C PHE A 40 -16.07 -0.32 -39.73
N GLU A 41 -16.67 -1.50 -39.91
CA GLU A 41 -17.71 -1.73 -40.90
C GLU A 41 -19.05 -1.22 -40.40
N SER A 42 -19.83 -0.59 -41.28
CA SER A 42 -21.19 -0.18 -40.96
C SER A 42 -22.15 -1.35 -41.17
N THR A 43 -22.01 -2.37 -40.32
CA THR A 43 -22.87 -3.57 -40.25
C THR A 43 -23.55 -3.66 -38.89
N GLU A 44 -24.70 -4.35 -38.80
CA GLU A 44 -25.44 -4.52 -37.54
C GLU A 44 -24.62 -5.33 -36.51
N GLU A 45 -23.82 -6.29 -36.97
CA GLU A 45 -22.85 -7.03 -36.13
C GLU A 45 -21.80 -6.12 -35.51
N CYS A 46 -21.44 -5.04 -36.21
CA CYS A 46 -20.42 -4.11 -35.77
C CYS A 46 -20.96 -3.02 -34.87
N MET A 47 -22.04 -2.37 -35.29
CA MET A 47 -22.63 -1.23 -34.59
C MET A 47 -23.54 -1.68 -33.44
N GLY A 48 -24.03 -2.91 -33.51
CA GLY A 48 -25.07 -3.44 -32.65
C GLY A 48 -26.47 -3.06 -33.13
N THR A 49 -27.44 -3.93 -32.88
CA THR A 49 -28.86 -3.73 -33.19
C THR A 49 -29.40 -2.36 -32.75
N PRO A 50 -29.04 -1.81 -31.57
CA PRO A 50 -29.67 -0.56 -31.16
C PRO A 50 -29.13 0.66 -31.91
N ASP A 51 -27.81 0.75 -32.11
CA ASP A 51 -27.23 1.84 -32.90
C ASP A 51 -27.70 1.71 -34.35
N TRP A 52 -27.74 0.47 -34.87
CA TRP A 52 -28.30 0.15 -36.18
C TRP A 52 -29.76 0.60 -36.35
N CYS A 53 -30.65 0.21 -35.44
CA CYS A 53 -32.08 0.57 -35.54
C CYS A 53 -32.36 2.04 -35.23
N SER A 54 -31.49 2.74 -34.49
CA SER A 54 -31.67 4.17 -34.21
C SER A 54 -31.26 5.10 -35.37
N HIS A 55 -30.51 4.58 -36.37
CA HIS A 55 -30.11 5.36 -37.53
C HIS A 55 -31.00 5.04 -38.75
N SER A 56 -31.67 6.07 -39.26
CA SER A 56 -32.61 5.96 -40.40
C SER A 56 -32.00 5.30 -41.64
N VAL A 57 -30.73 5.59 -41.92
CA VAL A 57 -30.00 5.01 -43.06
C VAL A 57 -30.00 3.47 -43.00
N HIS A 58 -29.89 2.89 -41.81
CA HIS A 58 -29.72 1.45 -41.62
C HIS A 58 -31.03 0.69 -41.63
N TYR A 59 -32.04 1.16 -40.88
CA TYR A 59 -33.32 0.45 -40.87
C TYR A 59 -34.10 0.61 -42.18
N ILE A 60 -33.98 1.75 -42.88
CA ILE A 60 -34.57 1.93 -44.22
C ILE A 60 -33.92 0.97 -45.22
N LYS A 61 -32.59 0.77 -45.16
CA LYS A 61 -31.86 -0.19 -46.01
C LYS A 61 -32.35 -1.63 -45.84
N GLN A 62 -32.90 -1.97 -44.68
CA GLN A 62 -33.49 -3.29 -44.41
C GLN A 62 -35.01 -3.34 -44.66
N ASN A 63 -35.58 -2.31 -45.30
CA ASN A 63 -36.99 -2.15 -45.63
C ASN A 63 -37.92 -2.00 -44.40
N TYR A 64 -37.41 -1.52 -43.27
CA TYR A 64 -38.27 -1.08 -42.17
C TYR A 64 -38.78 0.33 -42.46
N LYS A 65 -40.08 0.55 -42.24
CA LYS A 65 -40.70 1.88 -42.45
C LYS A 65 -40.39 2.82 -41.30
N THR A 66 -40.21 2.26 -40.11
CA THR A 66 -40.03 2.99 -38.86
C THR A 66 -38.94 2.34 -38.02
N GLU A 67 -38.37 3.11 -37.08
CA GLU A 67 -37.44 2.62 -36.06
C GLU A 67 -38.11 1.51 -35.21
N GLU A 68 -39.40 1.67 -34.92
CA GLU A 68 -40.25 0.73 -34.20
C GLU A 68 -40.30 -0.64 -34.87
N ASP A 69 -40.45 -0.66 -36.20
CA ASP A 69 -40.47 -1.90 -36.98
C ASP A 69 -39.12 -2.62 -36.91
N CYS A 70 -38.03 -1.85 -36.91
CA CYS A 70 -36.68 -2.39 -36.76
C CYS A 70 -36.55 -3.10 -35.41
N PHE A 71 -36.81 -2.41 -34.30
CA PHE A 71 -36.67 -3.00 -32.96
C PHE A 71 -37.59 -4.19 -32.71
N ARG A 72 -38.83 -4.18 -33.23
CA ARG A 72 -39.78 -5.29 -33.07
C ARG A 72 -39.33 -6.59 -33.73
N ASP A 73 -38.52 -6.51 -34.79
CA ASP A 73 -38.06 -7.67 -35.54
C ASP A 73 -36.88 -8.40 -34.87
N ARG A 74 -36.41 -7.94 -33.70
CA ARG A 74 -35.27 -8.56 -32.99
C ARG A 74 -35.67 -9.25 -31.68
N GLU A 75 -35.05 -10.41 -31.43
CA GLU A 75 -35.21 -11.20 -30.20
C GLU A 75 -34.40 -10.55 -29.05
N ALA A 76 -35.07 -9.71 -28.26
CA ALA A 76 -34.46 -8.89 -27.23
C ALA A 76 -34.05 -9.67 -25.96
N LYS A 77 -32.77 -10.06 -25.81
CA LYS A 77 -32.18 -10.52 -24.53
C LYS A 77 -30.64 -10.31 -24.49
N SER A 78 -30.18 -9.13 -24.08
CA SER A 78 -28.76 -8.88 -23.78
C SER A 78 -28.59 -8.33 -22.35
N PRO A 79 -27.48 -8.63 -21.65
CA PRO A 79 -27.18 -8.03 -20.35
C PRO A 79 -26.90 -6.53 -20.47
N TRP A 80 -27.03 -5.79 -19.36
CA TRP A 80 -26.63 -4.38 -19.30
C TRP A 80 -25.14 -4.23 -19.60
N GLN A 81 -24.77 -3.31 -20.48
CA GLN A 81 -23.38 -3.12 -20.89
C GLN A 81 -22.94 -1.66 -20.78
N TYR A 82 -21.74 -1.47 -20.24
CA TYR A 82 -20.99 -0.22 -20.34
C TYR A 82 -19.97 -0.40 -21.48
N GLY A 83 -20.02 0.46 -22.49
CA GLY A 83 -19.14 0.37 -23.66
C GLY A 83 -17.67 0.32 -23.25
N GLN A 84 -16.94 -0.68 -23.75
CA GLN A 84 -15.48 -0.76 -23.59
C GLN A 84 -14.81 0.08 -24.69
N GLY A 85 -14.49 1.33 -24.38
CA GLY A 85 -13.74 2.22 -25.27
C GLY A 85 -14.57 3.11 -26.20
N GLN A 86 -15.90 3.02 -26.16
CA GLN A 86 -16.79 4.03 -26.74
C GLN A 86 -17.78 4.55 -25.69
N PRO A 87 -18.20 5.83 -25.74
CA PRO A 87 -19.16 6.43 -24.80
C PRO A 87 -20.59 5.87 -24.89
N THR A 88 -20.79 4.72 -25.54
CA THR A 88 -22.09 4.13 -25.84
C THR A 88 -22.39 2.96 -24.90
N GLY A 89 -22.57 3.25 -23.61
CA GLY A 89 -23.27 2.32 -22.72
C GLY A 89 -24.76 2.21 -23.08
N THR A 90 -25.43 1.17 -22.58
CA THR A 90 -26.87 0.94 -22.75
C THR A 90 -27.70 2.21 -22.51
N ASP A 91 -27.33 3.01 -21.49
CA ASP A 91 -27.97 4.30 -21.18
C ASP A 91 -27.94 5.32 -22.31
N VAL A 92 -26.76 5.54 -22.90
CA VAL A 92 -26.57 6.54 -23.96
C VAL A 92 -27.28 6.09 -25.22
N LEU A 93 -27.19 4.79 -25.50
CA LEU A 93 -27.74 4.16 -26.68
C LEU A 93 -29.28 4.17 -26.66
N CYS A 94 -29.93 3.73 -25.58
CA CYS A 94 -31.38 3.81 -25.47
C CYS A 94 -31.86 5.27 -25.38
N ALA A 95 -31.08 6.19 -24.77
CA ALA A 95 -31.44 7.61 -24.69
C ALA A 95 -31.48 8.34 -26.03
N ARG A 96 -30.87 7.81 -27.11
CA ARG A 96 -30.95 8.37 -28.47
C ARG A 96 -32.31 8.17 -29.13
N ILE A 97 -33.04 7.13 -28.72
CA ILE A 97 -34.35 6.78 -29.27
C ILE A 97 -35.36 7.88 -28.92
N GLN A 98 -35.93 8.52 -29.94
CA GLN A 98 -36.81 9.69 -29.74
C GLN A 98 -38.16 9.28 -29.15
N ASN A 99 -38.74 8.20 -29.66
CA ASN A 99 -40.02 7.66 -29.20
C ASN A 99 -39.89 7.12 -27.77
N ALA A 100 -40.68 7.66 -26.84
CA ALA A 100 -40.64 7.28 -25.43
C ALA A 100 -41.02 5.81 -25.18
N ASP A 101 -41.96 5.26 -25.95
CA ASP A 101 -42.41 3.87 -25.80
C ASP A 101 -41.35 2.88 -26.27
N ILE A 102 -40.68 3.16 -27.40
CA ILE A 102 -39.55 2.33 -27.85
C ILE A 102 -38.39 2.46 -26.88
N ARG A 103 -38.06 3.68 -26.43
CA ARG A 103 -36.97 3.91 -25.49
C ARG A 103 -37.17 3.13 -24.19
N ASN A 104 -38.39 3.13 -23.65
CA ASN A 104 -38.74 2.31 -22.48
C ASN A 104 -38.63 0.81 -22.77
N LYS A 105 -39.02 0.35 -23.96
CA LYS A 105 -38.80 -1.04 -24.38
C LYS A 105 -37.32 -1.38 -24.51
N CYS A 106 -36.49 -0.46 -25.01
CA CYS A 106 -35.03 -0.60 -25.08
C CYS A 106 -34.47 -0.80 -23.67
N PHE A 107 -34.78 0.08 -22.71
CA PHE A 107 -34.32 -0.11 -21.33
C PHE A 107 -34.77 -1.46 -20.76
N ARG A 108 -36.03 -1.86 -20.95
CA ARG A 108 -36.56 -3.16 -20.50
C ARG A 108 -35.96 -4.38 -21.22
N ALA A 109 -35.45 -4.22 -22.44
CA ALA A 109 -34.79 -5.30 -23.17
C ALA A 109 -33.46 -5.70 -22.51
N PHE A 110 -32.84 -4.80 -21.75
CA PHE A 110 -31.58 -5.04 -21.05
C PHE A 110 -31.74 -5.44 -19.56
N THR A 111 -32.98 -5.62 -19.05
CA THR A 111 -33.28 -5.74 -17.62
C THR A 111 -33.42 -7.15 -17.06
N GLN A 112 -32.78 -8.19 -17.62
CA GLN A 112 -32.79 -9.50 -16.95
C GLN A 112 -32.10 -9.43 -15.56
N ALA A 113 -31.23 -8.44 -15.35
CA ALA A 113 -30.82 -7.95 -14.04
C ALA A 113 -30.92 -6.42 -14.05
N LYS A 114 -31.30 -5.81 -12.92
CA LYS A 114 -31.15 -4.37 -12.74
C LYS A 114 -29.66 -4.03 -12.87
N ALA A 115 -29.32 -2.89 -13.47
CA ALA A 115 -27.91 -2.52 -13.54
C ALA A 115 -27.39 -2.23 -12.13
N SER A 116 -26.16 -2.63 -11.82
CA SER A 116 -25.61 -2.43 -10.50
C SER A 116 -25.56 -0.95 -10.14
N TRP A 117 -25.80 -0.67 -8.86
CA TRP A 117 -25.56 0.67 -8.33
C TRP A 117 -24.07 0.98 -8.39
N LEU A 118 -23.71 2.09 -9.00
CA LEU A 118 -22.33 2.54 -9.14
C LEU A 118 -22.08 3.74 -8.23
N GLU A 119 -21.05 3.63 -7.39
CA GLU A 119 -20.51 4.79 -6.70
C GLU A 119 -19.66 5.64 -7.68
N PRO A 120 -19.48 6.94 -7.42
CA PRO A 120 -18.63 7.78 -8.26
C PRO A 120 -17.23 7.17 -8.42
N ASN A 121 -16.65 7.29 -9.61
CA ASN A 121 -15.36 6.69 -9.96
C ASN A 121 -15.34 5.16 -9.80
N SER A 122 -16.40 4.46 -10.19
CA SER A 122 -16.38 3.00 -10.32
C SER A 122 -15.41 2.53 -11.42
N PRO A 123 -14.92 1.27 -11.35
CA PRO A 123 -14.02 0.70 -12.36
C PRO A 123 -14.52 0.87 -13.79
N GLY A 124 -13.60 1.20 -14.70
CA GLY A 124 -13.90 1.46 -16.11
C GLY A 124 -14.37 2.89 -16.42
N CYS A 125 -14.37 3.81 -15.44
CA CYS A 125 -14.51 5.23 -15.72
C CYS A 125 -13.34 5.71 -16.59
N LEU A 126 -13.66 6.22 -17.79
CA LEU A 126 -12.64 6.63 -18.77
C LEU A 126 -11.98 7.97 -18.43
N ARG A 127 -12.75 8.88 -17.81
CA ARG A 127 -12.26 10.19 -17.40
C ARG A 127 -13.02 10.69 -16.17
N PRO A 128 -12.32 11.10 -15.10
CA PRO A 128 -12.96 11.62 -13.92
C PRO A 128 -13.89 12.81 -14.22
N GLY A 129 -15.08 12.82 -13.60
CA GLY A 129 -16.07 13.88 -13.77
C GLY A 129 -16.83 13.88 -15.11
N TRP A 130 -16.68 12.83 -15.95
CA TRP A 130 -17.45 12.73 -17.19
C TRP A 130 -18.94 12.46 -16.91
N SER A 131 -19.76 13.51 -17.00
CA SER A 131 -21.19 13.48 -16.63
C SER A 131 -22.07 12.52 -17.44
N GLU A 132 -21.60 12.06 -18.60
CA GLU A 132 -22.34 11.11 -19.45
C GLU A 132 -22.06 9.65 -19.09
N ASP A 133 -21.05 9.37 -18.26
CA ASP A 133 -20.66 8.03 -17.83
C ASP A 133 -21.03 7.82 -16.35
N GLU A 134 -22.00 6.94 -16.12
CA GLU A 134 -22.47 6.59 -14.78
C GLU A 134 -21.34 6.07 -13.88
N ARG A 135 -20.35 5.37 -14.45
CA ARG A 135 -19.19 4.88 -13.70
C ARG A 135 -18.38 6.05 -13.14
N CYS A 136 -18.35 7.19 -13.82
CA CYS A 136 -17.56 8.34 -13.41
C CYS A 136 -18.27 9.19 -12.37
N VAL A 137 -19.56 9.51 -12.56
CA VAL A 137 -20.30 10.40 -11.66
C VAL A 137 -21.11 9.68 -10.58
N GLY A 138 -21.31 8.38 -10.70
CA GLY A 138 -22.13 7.57 -9.81
C GLY A 138 -23.62 7.65 -10.16
N THR A 139 -24.35 6.58 -9.83
CA THR A 139 -25.78 6.38 -10.18
C THR A 139 -26.67 7.52 -9.72
N ALA A 140 -26.48 8.03 -8.50
CA ALA A 140 -27.31 9.09 -7.94
C ALA A 140 -27.22 10.40 -8.76
N ILE A 141 -26.01 10.87 -9.03
CA ILE A 141 -25.78 12.10 -9.81
C ILE A 141 -26.17 11.89 -11.27
N PHE A 142 -25.84 10.72 -11.82
CA PHE A 142 -26.20 10.36 -13.18
C PHE A 142 -27.72 10.45 -13.41
N CYS A 143 -28.53 9.77 -12.58
CA CYS A 143 -29.98 9.78 -12.68
C CYS A 143 -30.61 11.14 -12.34
N ALA A 144 -29.93 11.98 -11.56
CA ALA A 144 -30.40 13.34 -11.25
C ALA A 144 -30.22 14.34 -12.41
N SER A 145 -29.40 14.01 -13.42
CA SER A 145 -29.15 14.89 -14.56
C SER A 145 -30.39 15.07 -15.47
N ASP A 146 -30.53 16.25 -16.07
CA ASP A 146 -31.69 16.57 -16.92
C ASP A 146 -31.78 15.67 -18.16
N LYS A 147 -30.63 15.27 -18.71
CA LYS A 147 -30.57 14.33 -19.84
C LYS A 147 -31.16 12.97 -19.45
N ARG A 148 -30.84 12.46 -18.25
CA ARG A 148 -31.37 11.18 -17.77
C ARG A 148 -32.81 11.29 -17.32
N LYS A 149 -33.22 12.38 -16.67
CA LYS A 149 -34.64 12.67 -16.41
C LYS A 149 -35.46 12.69 -17.71
N LYS A 150 -34.95 13.30 -18.78
CA LYS A 150 -35.61 13.30 -20.10
C LYS A 150 -35.68 11.90 -20.71
N ALA A 151 -34.62 11.10 -20.59
CA ALA A 151 -34.57 9.75 -21.13
C ALA A 151 -35.51 8.78 -20.37
N TYR A 152 -35.49 8.82 -19.05
CA TYR A 152 -36.22 7.89 -18.16
C TYR A 152 -37.57 8.43 -17.69
N GLY A 153 -37.93 9.65 -18.04
CA GLY A 153 -39.14 10.35 -17.59
C GLY A 153 -38.98 11.02 -16.22
N SER A 154 -38.16 10.47 -15.32
CA SER A 154 -37.84 11.05 -14.01
C SER A 154 -36.56 10.47 -13.44
N GLN A 155 -36.07 11.06 -12.33
CA GLN A 155 -34.96 10.51 -11.58
C GLN A 155 -35.32 9.14 -10.98
N ASP A 156 -36.51 9.01 -10.37
CA ASP A 156 -36.98 7.74 -9.81
C ASP A 156 -37.17 6.67 -10.89
N GLY A 157 -37.61 7.09 -12.08
CA GLY A 157 -37.67 6.23 -13.26
C GLY A 157 -36.30 5.63 -13.57
N CYS A 158 -35.24 6.44 -13.61
CA CYS A 158 -33.86 5.99 -13.81
C CYS A 158 -33.39 5.04 -12.69
N LEU A 159 -33.61 5.41 -11.43
CA LEU A 159 -33.21 4.61 -10.27
C LEU A 159 -33.94 3.26 -10.21
N SER A 160 -35.18 3.18 -10.73
CA SER A 160 -35.93 1.91 -10.75
C SER A 160 -35.27 0.81 -11.61
N TYR A 161 -34.45 1.20 -12.60
CA TYR A 161 -33.65 0.30 -13.43
C TYR A 161 -32.31 -0.10 -12.79
N ARG A 162 -32.03 0.35 -11.57
CA ARG A 162 -30.82 0.04 -10.82
C ARG A 162 -31.10 -0.88 -9.65
N GLU A 163 -30.09 -1.67 -9.30
CA GLU A 163 -30.09 -2.43 -8.06
C GLU A 163 -30.23 -1.45 -6.90
N ASN A 164 -30.91 -1.86 -5.83
CA ASN A 164 -30.95 -1.02 -4.64
C ASN A 164 -29.52 -0.86 -4.13
N ARG A 165 -29.17 0.34 -3.66
CA ARG A 165 -27.85 0.61 -3.07
C ARG A 165 -27.46 -0.41 -1.98
N ASP A 166 -28.46 -0.89 -1.23
CA ASP A 166 -28.30 -1.84 -0.13
C ASP A 166 -28.20 -3.31 -0.56
N SER A 167 -28.42 -3.64 -1.85
CA SER A 167 -28.37 -5.02 -2.34
C SER A 167 -26.91 -5.50 -2.44
N LYS A 168 -26.43 -6.20 -1.42
CA LYS A 168 -25.30 -7.17 -1.39
C LYS A 168 -23.90 -6.75 -1.87
N HIS A 169 -23.71 -5.63 -2.58
CA HIS A 169 -22.41 -5.10 -2.99
C HIS A 169 -22.04 -3.77 -2.30
N GLY A 170 -22.97 -3.19 -1.51
CA GLY A 170 -22.75 -1.95 -0.75
C GLY A 170 -22.00 -2.10 0.59
N GLY A 171 -21.55 -3.31 0.94
CA GLY A 171 -20.74 -3.53 2.13
C GLY A 171 -19.28 -3.27 1.84
N GLU A 172 -18.77 -2.09 2.23
CA GLU A 172 -17.37 -1.71 2.52
C GLU A 172 -16.23 -2.15 1.56
N ARG A 173 -16.50 -2.85 0.47
CA ARG A 173 -15.47 -3.35 -0.42
C ARG A 173 -14.98 -2.20 -1.28
N LYS A 174 -13.97 -1.53 -0.75
CA LYS A 174 -13.18 -0.53 -1.45
C LYS A 174 -12.59 -1.14 -2.72
N TYR A 175 -12.49 -0.35 -3.78
CA TYR A 175 -11.86 -0.80 -5.01
C TYR A 175 -10.34 -0.84 -4.83
N PRO A 176 -9.62 -1.75 -5.50
CA PRO A 176 -8.18 -1.87 -5.35
C PRO A 176 -7.48 -0.57 -5.74
N PHE A 177 -6.41 -0.23 -5.00
CA PHE A 177 -5.55 0.89 -5.35
C PHE A 177 -4.58 0.46 -6.45
N LEU A 178 -4.68 1.07 -7.62
CA LEU A 178 -3.86 0.76 -8.78
C LEU A 178 -2.63 1.67 -8.83
N LEU A 179 -1.47 1.06 -8.99
CA LEU A 179 -0.23 1.78 -9.29
C LEU A 179 -0.20 2.14 -10.78
N PRO A 180 0.51 3.21 -11.17
CA PRO A 180 0.67 3.55 -12.58
C PRO A 180 1.34 2.41 -13.36
N ASP A 181 0.74 2.00 -14.48
CA ASP A 181 1.29 1.01 -15.42
C ASP A 181 1.39 1.64 -16.81
N ILE A 182 2.54 2.28 -17.08
CA ILE A 182 2.81 2.99 -18.33
C ILE A 182 2.67 2.06 -19.55
N LYS A 183 2.85 0.75 -19.39
CA LYS A 183 2.72 -0.22 -20.50
C LYS A 183 1.27 -0.39 -20.95
N ARG A 184 0.30 -0.09 -20.10
CA ARG A 184 -1.14 -0.13 -20.41
C ARG A 184 -1.67 1.20 -20.96
N CYS A 185 -0.84 2.24 -20.98
CA CYS A 185 -1.25 3.55 -21.45
C CYS A 185 -1.31 3.62 -22.98
N HIS A 186 -2.48 3.37 -23.55
CA HIS A 186 -2.76 3.55 -24.98
C HIS A 186 -3.27 4.97 -25.32
N GLY A 187 -2.76 6.00 -24.63
CA GLY A 187 -3.18 7.40 -24.78
C GLY A 187 -4.40 7.81 -23.93
N ASP A 188 -5.05 6.85 -23.26
CA ASP A 188 -6.19 7.11 -22.40
C ASP A 188 -5.78 7.51 -20.97
N GLN A 189 -6.60 8.32 -20.29
CA GLN A 189 -6.44 8.70 -18.89
C GLN A 189 -7.14 7.71 -17.92
N GLN A 190 -7.16 6.43 -18.29
CA GLN A 190 -7.77 5.39 -17.45
C GLN A 190 -6.96 5.15 -16.18
N GLU A 191 -7.65 4.82 -15.09
CA GLU A 191 -7.06 4.63 -13.76
C GLU A 191 -5.96 3.55 -13.73
N ASP A 192 -6.12 2.47 -14.48
CA ASP A 192 -5.14 1.38 -14.57
C ASP A 192 -3.87 1.76 -15.35
N CYS A 193 -3.92 2.82 -16.15
CA CYS A 193 -2.76 3.41 -16.82
C CYS A 193 -2.06 4.43 -15.92
N ILE A 194 -2.77 5.47 -15.46
CA ILE A 194 -2.15 6.60 -14.74
C ILE A 194 -2.00 6.35 -13.23
N GLY A 195 -2.64 5.31 -12.71
CA GLY A 195 -2.72 4.99 -11.29
C GLY A 195 -3.85 5.72 -10.57
N THR A 196 -4.37 5.09 -9.51
CA THR A 196 -5.49 5.56 -8.69
C THR A 196 -5.28 6.96 -8.11
N GLU A 197 -4.08 7.26 -7.61
CA GLU A 197 -3.81 8.58 -7.04
C GLU A 197 -3.90 9.70 -8.06
N ALA A 198 -3.23 9.56 -9.21
CA ALA A 198 -3.27 10.56 -10.26
C ALA A 198 -4.68 10.71 -10.83
N PHE A 199 -5.38 9.59 -11.02
CA PHE A 199 -6.76 9.55 -11.49
C PHE A 199 -7.72 10.28 -10.54
N CYS A 200 -7.67 10.00 -9.24
CA CYS A 200 -8.50 10.67 -8.26
C CYS A 200 -8.14 12.18 -8.14
N MET A 201 -6.86 12.52 -8.05
CA MET A 201 -6.40 13.90 -7.85
C MET A 201 -6.64 14.82 -9.05
N ALA A 202 -6.85 14.27 -10.26
CA ALA A 202 -7.27 15.04 -11.42
C ALA A 202 -8.64 15.73 -11.25
N GLN A 203 -9.45 15.32 -10.27
CA GLN A 203 -10.74 15.92 -9.92
C GLN A 203 -10.62 17.13 -9.00
N GLY A 204 -9.41 17.48 -8.56
CA GLY A 204 -9.14 18.48 -7.54
C GLY A 204 -9.10 17.88 -6.11
N PRO A 205 -8.62 18.65 -5.12
CA PRO A 205 -8.30 18.11 -3.79
C PRO A 205 -9.48 17.42 -3.09
N GLU A 206 -10.62 18.09 -2.99
CA GLU A 206 -11.76 17.60 -2.22
C GLU A 206 -12.44 16.38 -2.89
N ALA A 207 -12.67 16.45 -4.21
CA ALA A 207 -13.24 15.34 -4.96
C ALA A 207 -12.27 14.16 -5.09
N GLY A 208 -10.97 14.45 -5.21
CA GLY A 208 -9.91 13.44 -5.23
C GLY A 208 -9.80 12.69 -3.91
N LEU A 209 -9.92 13.36 -2.77
CA LEU A 209 -9.94 12.69 -1.47
C LEU A 209 -11.15 11.76 -1.31
N ARG A 210 -12.36 12.19 -1.71
CA ARG A 210 -13.54 11.30 -1.72
C ARG A 210 -13.36 10.09 -2.65
N CYS A 211 -12.73 10.32 -3.81
CA CYS A 211 -12.37 9.24 -4.72
C CYS A 211 -11.41 8.24 -4.05
N LEU A 212 -10.36 8.71 -3.38
CA LEU A 212 -9.42 7.86 -2.63
C LEU A 212 -10.06 7.13 -1.45
N GLU A 213 -11.05 7.73 -0.77
CA GLU A 213 -11.76 7.05 0.33
C GLU A 213 -12.52 5.80 -0.13
N SER A 214 -12.99 5.79 -1.38
CA SER A 214 -13.62 4.62 -2.02
C SER A 214 -12.63 3.52 -2.42
N ARG A 215 -11.32 3.77 -2.25
CA ARG A 215 -10.24 2.86 -2.62
C ARG A 215 -9.63 2.21 -1.39
N GLU A 216 -9.03 1.05 -1.62
CA GLU A 216 -8.10 0.44 -0.69
C GLU A 216 -7.00 1.47 -0.42
N LYS A 217 -6.54 1.53 0.82
CA LYS A 217 -5.51 2.50 1.14
C LYS A 217 -4.19 1.97 0.58
N PRO A 218 -3.37 2.78 -0.10
CA PRO A 218 -2.04 2.33 -0.49
C PRO A 218 -1.15 2.14 0.75
N PRO A 219 -0.13 1.26 0.68
CA PRO A 219 0.73 0.99 1.81
C PRO A 219 1.52 2.23 2.23
N PHE A 220 1.77 2.38 3.52
CA PHE A 220 2.74 3.36 4.03
C PHE A 220 4.15 2.83 3.75
N LEU A 221 4.90 3.55 2.92
CA LEU A 221 6.25 3.19 2.52
C LEU A 221 7.26 3.86 3.44
N GLN A 222 8.20 3.06 3.94
CA GLN A 222 9.38 3.59 4.60
C GLN A 222 10.37 4.14 3.56
N PRO A 223 11.28 5.06 3.94
CA PRO A 223 12.38 5.47 3.07
C PRO A 223 13.14 4.25 2.54
N GLU A 224 13.63 4.35 1.30
CA GLU A 224 14.40 3.31 0.62
C GLU A 224 13.67 1.96 0.54
N SER A 225 12.35 1.99 0.35
CA SER A 225 11.57 0.76 0.19
C SER A 225 12.08 -0.07 -1.01
N PRO A 226 11.80 -1.38 -1.08
CA PRO A 226 12.27 -2.24 -2.19
C PRO A 226 11.91 -1.78 -3.60
N ARG A 227 10.92 -0.90 -3.71
CA ARG A 227 10.48 -0.31 -4.99
C ARG A 227 11.31 0.91 -5.42
N CYS A 228 12.15 1.44 -4.53
CA CYS A 228 13.10 2.47 -4.91
C CYS A 228 14.14 1.88 -5.86
N GLY A 229 14.37 2.56 -6.99
CA GLY A 229 15.24 2.07 -8.07
C GLY A 229 14.53 1.18 -9.13
N GLU A 230 13.24 0.88 -8.98
CA GLU A 230 12.46 0.30 -10.08
C GLU A 230 12.50 1.23 -11.31
N GLN A 231 12.51 0.66 -12.51
CA GLN A 231 12.57 1.43 -13.75
C GLN A 231 11.43 2.44 -13.83
N GLY A 232 11.76 3.73 -13.92
CA GLY A 232 10.80 4.84 -13.98
C GLY A 232 10.39 5.42 -12.64
N VAL A 233 10.91 4.90 -11.52
CA VAL A 233 10.75 5.51 -10.19
C VAL A 233 11.83 6.56 -9.98
N SER A 234 11.43 7.80 -9.70
CA SER A 234 12.34 8.91 -9.38
C SER A 234 12.85 8.80 -7.95
N ASP A 235 14.06 9.30 -7.67
CA ASP A 235 14.63 9.43 -6.32
C ASP A 235 13.74 10.23 -5.35
N PHE A 236 12.84 11.07 -5.86
CA PHE A 236 11.88 11.85 -5.07
C PHE A 236 10.51 11.15 -4.92
N ALA A 237 10.35 9.95 -5.46
CA ALA A 237 9.11 9.20 -5.36
C ALA A 237 8.91 8.66 -3.93
N GLU A 238 7.65 8.40 -3.57
CA GLU A 238 7.26 7.88 -2.24
C GLU A 238 8.05 6.64 -1.83
N PRO A 239 8.33 5.66 -2.72
CA PRO A 239 9.17 4.52 -2.38
C PRO A 239 10.59 4.85 -1.91
N CYS A 240 11.18 5.95 -2.38
CA CYS A 240 12.57 6.31 -2.11
C CYS A 240 12.69 7.20 -0.88
N VAL A 241 11.88 8.26 -0.81
CA VAL A 241 11.95 9.20 0.32
C VAL A 241 11.10 8.76 1.52
N GLY A 242 10.17 7.81 1.34
CA GLY A 242 9.20 7.36 2.33
C GLY A 242 7.97 8.26 2.44
N THR A 243 6.82 7.68 2.78
CA THR A 243 5.51 8.35 2.86
C THR A 243 5.54 9.62 3.69
N LYS A 244 6.20 9.61 4.86
CA LYS A 244 6.24 10.77 5.75
C LYS A 244 6.94 11.97 5.10
N ALA A 245 8.14 11.77 4.54
CA ALA A 245 8.87 12.84 3.86
C ALA A 245 8.18 13.25 2.56
N TRP A 246 7.60 12.30 1.85
CA TRP A 246 6.87 12.54 0.61
C TRP A 246 5.60 13.39 0.83
N CYS A 247 4.82 13.09 1.87
CA CYS A 247 3.61 13.85 2.23
C CYS A 247 3.92 15.28 2.71
N ARG A 248 5.15 15.57 3.17
CA ARG A 248 5.62 16.93 3.49
C ARG A 248 5.90 17.79 2.27
N GLY A 249 6.01 17.19 1.08
CA GLY A 249 6.26 17.92 -0.15
C GLY A 249 5.15 18.92 -0.45
N GLU A 250 5.50 20.13 -0.87
CA GLU A 250 4.54 21.21 -1.14
C GLU A 250 3.48 20.82 -2.19
N SER A 251 3.88 20.04 -3.19
CA SER A 251 2.95 19.50 -4.21
C SER A 251 1.91 18.55 -3.60
N ARG A 252 2.31 17.74 -2.60
CA ARG A 252 1.42 16.81 -1.91
C ARG A 252 0.52 17.51 -0.92
N ILE A 253 1.02 18.52 -0.20
CA ILE A 253 0.19 19.39 0.64
C ILE A 253 -0.88 20.09 -0.23
N ARG A 254 -0.54 20.58 -1.42
CA ARG A 254 -1.52 21.17 -2.35
C ARG A 254 -2.59 20.17 -2.81
N GLN A 255 -2.22 18.91 -3.01
CA GLN A 255 -3.15 17.86 -3.47
C GLN A 255 -4.04 17.34 -2.33
N TYR A 256 -3.46 17.09 -1.16
CA TYR A 256 -4.14 16.45 -0.02
C TYR A 256 -4.68 17.45 1.02
N GLY A 257 -4.32 18.72 0.91
CA GLY A 257 -4.66 19.78 1.88
C GLY A 257 -3.74 19.86 3.10
N SER A 258 -3.15 18.75 3.55
CA SER A 258 -2.21 18.70 4.68
C SER A 258 -1.35 17.43 4.66
N GLU A 259 -0.22 17.44 5.38
CA GLU A 259 0.63 16.25 5.60
C GLU A 259 -0.17 15.14 6.31
N GLU A 260 -0.95 15.50 7.32
CA GLU A 260 -1.72 14.56 8.14
C GLU A 260 -2.80 13.86 7.33
N THR A 261 -3.48 14.59 6.44
CA THR A 261 -4.49 14.01 5.55
C THR A 261 -3.83 13.05 4.56
N CYS A 262 -2.69 13.44 3.97
CA CYS A 262 -1.91 12.56 3.09
C CYS A 262 -1.53 11.25 3.81
N ILE A 263 -0.97 11.33 5.02
CA ILE A 263 -0.61 10.14 5.82
C ILE A 263 -1.83 9.29 6.15
N LYS A 264 -2.97 9.90 6.53
CA LYS A 264 -4.20 9.18 6.89
C LYS A 264 -4.79 8.38 5.72
N THR A 265 -4.54 8.80 4.48
CA THR A 265 -4.97 8.06 3.28
C THR A 265 -4.15 6.80 3.03
N ARG A 266 -3.00 6.61 3.69
CA ARG A 266 -2.21 5.38 3.62
C ARG A 266 -2.68 4.35 4.65
N GLU A 267 -2.45 3.07 4.37
CA GLU A 267 -2.56 2.02 5.40
C GLU A 267 -1.51 2.30 6.45
N SER A 268 -1.90 2.28 7.72
CA SER A 268 -0.91 2.34 8.80
C SER A 268 0.03 1.16 8.61
N GLY A 269 1.27 1.43 8.19
CA GLY A 269 2.28 0.39 8.01
C GLY A 269 2.42 -0.37 9.31
N THR A 270 1.98 -1.63 9.33
CA THR A 270 1.88 -2.43 10.57
C THR A 270 3.23 -2.98 11.00
N GLY A 271 4.29 -2.80 10.21
CA GLY A 271 5.60 -3.35 10.50
C GLY A 271 6.73 -2.44 10.05
N LYS A 272 7.85 -2.55 10.77
CA LYS A 272 9.15 -2.11 10.27
C LYS A 272 9.59 -3.08 9.17
N LEU A 273 10.32 -2.60 8.17
CA LEU A 273 10.89 -3.46 7.13
C LEU A 273 12.04 -4.29 7.73
N PRO A 274 12.25 -5.54 7.30
CA PRO A 274 13.31 -6.39 7.85
C PRO A 274 14.69 -5.76 7.62
N TRP A 275 15.62 -6.02 8.54
CA TRP A 275 17.02 -5.68 8.34
C TRP A 275 17.61 -6.60 7.27
N LEU A 276 18.14 -6.00 6.19
CA LEU A 276 18.77 -6.71 5.09
C LEU A 276 20.28 -6.66 5.22
N GLU A 277 20.90 -7.84 5.23
CA GLU A 277 22.35 -7.94 5.11
C GLU A 277 22.79 -7.72 3.65
N PRO A 278 24.00 -7.21 3.41
CA PRO A 278 24.52 -7.09 2.05
C PRO A 278 24.55 -8.46 1.35
N ALA A 279 24.04 -8.54 0.12
CA ALA A 279 24.09 -9.75 -0.67
C ALA A 279 25.49 -9.97 -1.25
N ASP A 280 26.05 -11.17 -1.09
CA ASP A 280 27.34 -11.57 -1.67
C ASP A 280 27.14 -12.73 -2.67
N PRO A 281 27.39 -12.55 -3.98
CA PRO A 281 27.67 -11.29 -4.67
C PRO A 281 26.37 -10.53 -4.99
N CYS A 282 26.43 -9.19 -4.98
CA CYS A 282 25.41 -8.39 -5.67
C CYS A 282 25.46 -8.68 -7.18
N ALA A 283 24.57 -9.52 -7.66
CA ALA A 283 24.54 -9.91 -9.05
C ALA A 283 24.22 -8.69 -9.94
N GLY A 284 25.20 -8.28 -10.75
CA GLY A 284 25.05 -7.26 -11.79
C GLY A 284 25.89 -6.02 -11.52
N GLY A 285 27.05 -5.91 -12.18
CA GLY A 285 27.96 -4.75 -12.13
C GLY A 285 27.40 -3.45 -12.73
N THR A 286 26.08 -3.30 -12.79
CA THR A 286 25.37 -2.12 -13.26
C THR A 286 24.46 -1.60 -12.14
N GLY A 287 25.04 -0.88 -11.18
CA GLY A 287 24.34 0.18 -10.44
C GLY A 287 23.15 -0.20 -9.57
N ASN A 288 23.03 -1.45 -9.09
CA ASN A 288 21.98 -1.78 -8.12
C ASN A 288 22.40 -1.31 -6.71
N ASP A 289 22.37 0.00 -6.47
CA ASP A 289 22.44 0.62 -5.14
C ASP A 289 21.16 0.39 -4.32
N THR A 290 20.53 -0.78 -4.50
CA THR A 290 19.33 -1.16 -3.76
C THR A 290 19.72 -1.69 -2.39
N GLU A 291 18.89 -1.45 -1.38
CA GLU A 291 19.12 -1.94 -0.02
C GLU A 291 19.33 -3.46 0.03
N ALA A 292 18.60 -4.22 -0.80
CA ALA A 292 18.75 -5.67 -0.88
C ALA A 292 20.14 -6.12 -1.34
N CYS A 293 20.83 -5.30 -2.14
CA CYS A 293 22.21 -5.55 -2.53
C CYS A 293 23.19 -5.01 -1.48
N VAL A 294 23.12 -3.71 -1.18
CA VAL A 294 24.16 -3.05 -0.37
C VAL A 294 24.02 -3.27 1.14
N GLY A 295 22.85 -3.75 1.57
CA GLY A 295 22.44 -3.95 2.96
C GLY A 295 21.89 -2.68 3.61
N THR A 296 21.01 -2.88 4.60
CA THR A 296 20.37 -1.82 5.40
C THR A 296 21.40 -0.89 6.04
N GLU A 297 22.48 -1.45 6.60
CA GLU A 297 23.57 -0.70 7.22
C GLU A 297 24.13 0.39 6.30
N ARG A 298 24.46 0.03 5.05
CA ARG A 298 25.07 0.93 4.08
C ARG A 298 24.04 1.88 3.50
N GLN A 299 22.83 1.41 3.22
CA GLN A 299 21.75 2.22 2.64
C GLN A 299 21.29 3.31 3.60
N CYS A 300 21.00 2.94 4.85
CA CYS A 300 20.45 3.87 5.84
C CYS A 300 21.50 4.80 6.47
N ARG A 301 22.80 4.59 6.21
CA ARG A 301 23.89 5.39 6.80
C ARG A 301 23.73 6.91 6.62
N ALA A 302 23.30 7.35 5.43
CA ALA A 302 23.14 8.77 5.14
C ALA A 302 21.84 9.38 5.69
N ASN A 303 20.88 8.55 6.10
CA ASN A 303 19.56 8.99 6.52
C ASN A 303 19.11 8.22 7.78
N PRO A 304 19.32 8.78 9.00
CA PRO A 304 18.94 8.12 10.25
C PRO A 304 17.46 7.69 10.34
N SER A 305 16.55 8.39 9.66
CA SER A 305 15.13 8.02 9.61
C SER A 305 14.86 6.72 8.86
N CYS A 306 15.77 6.30 7.97
CA CYS A 306 15.73 5.00 7.32
C CYS A 306 15.78 3.86 8.36
N PHE A 307 16.64 3.97 9.38
CA PHE A 307 16.72 2.98 10.46
C PHE A 307 15.46 2.92 11.35
N GLU A 308 14.71 4.02 11.48
CA GLU A 308 13.45 4.02 12.26
C GLU A 308 12.39 3.12 11.61
N GLY A 309 12.39 3.07 10.28
CA GLY A 309 11.53 2.22 9.46
C GLY A 309 12.01 0.79 9.31
N ARG A 310 13.11 0.38 9.95
CA ARG A 310 13.70 -0.96 9.86
C ARG A 310 13.64 -1.68 11.21
N GLU A 311 13.51 -3.00 11.13
CA GLU A 311 13.77 -3.88 12.25
C GLU A 311 15.22 -3.69 12.71
N LEU A 312 15.47 -3.98 13.98
CA LEU A 312 16.82 -3.91 14.51
C LEU A 312 17.64 -5.05 13.90
N GLY A 313 18.89 -4.78 13.54
CA GLY A 313 19.80 -5.79 13.04
C GLY A 313 20.05 -6.88 14.08
N PRO A 314 20.43 -8.09 13.65
CA PRO A 314 20.82 -9.13 14.58
C PRO A 314 22.14 -8.77 15.27
N PHE A 315 22.29 -9.16 16.54
CA PHE A 315 23.60 -9.18 17.20
C PHE A 315 24.33 -10.48 16.82
N LEU A 316 25.43 -10.34 16.09
CA LEU A 316 26.21 -11.44 15.54
C LEU A 316 27.42 -11.75 16.42
N LEU A 317 27.59 -13.02 16.76
CA LEU A 317 28.84 -13.51 17.34
C LEU A 317 29.89 -13.70 16.24
N ALA A 318 31.16 -13.53 16.58
CA ALA A 318 32.25 -13.76 15.64
C ALA A 318 32.25 -15.23 15.18
N SER A 319 32.38 -15.45 13.87
CA SER A 319 32.28 -16.76 13.25
C SER A 319 33.38 -16.92 12.19
N GLU A 320 34.35 -17.80 12.46
CA GLU A 320 35.45 -18.05 11.52
C GLU A 320 34.97 -18.70 10.21
N SER A 321 33.89 -19.47 10.25
CA SER A 321 33.33 -20.12 9.05
C SER A 321 32.75 -19.11 8.05
N ASP A 322 32.34 -17.92 8.51
CA ASP A 322 31.73 -16.89 7.67
C ASP A 322 32.77 -15.89 7.11
N CYS A 323 34.06 -16.10 7.37
CA CYS A 323 35.15 -15.19 7.00
C CYS A 323 35.76 -15.42 5.61
N ALA A 324 35.19 -16.30 4.77
CA ALA A 324 35.85 -16.82 3.58
C ALA A 324 36.21 -15.75 2.52
N SER A 325 35.33 -14.77 2.29
CA SER A 325 35.52 -13.74 1.25
C SER A 325 36.07 -12.41 1.80
N ASN A 326 35.69 -12.03 3.03
CA ASN A 326 36.14 -10.78 3.65
C ASN A 326 36.19 -10.90 5.18
N LYS A 327 37.42 -10.84 5.73
CA LYS A 327 37.70 -10.91 7.18
C LYS A 327 37.23 -9.69 7.96
N ASP A 328 36.81 -8.64 7.25
CA ASP A 328 36.43 -7.36 7.81
C ASP A 328 34.93 -7.10 7.59
N THR A 329 34.11 -8.15 7.78
CA THR A 329 32.64 -8.13 7.81
C THR A 329 32.12 -8.35 9.24
N GLU A 330 30.92 -7.83 9.55
CA GLU A 330 30.32 -7.98 10.89
C GLU A 330 30.14 -9.45 11.28
N LYS A 331 29.71 -10.31 10.34
CA LYS A 331 29.61 -11.77 10.56
C LYS A 331 30.94 -12.39 10.97
N CYS A 332 32.03 -12.00 10.31
CA CYS A 332 33.34 -12.57 10.59
C CYS A 332 33.87 -12.13 11.96
N ILE A 333 33.85 -10.84 12.26
CA ILE A 333 34.49 -10.30 13.48
C ILE A 333 33.55 -10.16 14.68
N GLY A 334 32.26 -10.35 14.48
CA GLY A 334 31.18 -10.17 15.46
C GLY A 334 30.77 -8.71 15.65
N THR A 335 29.51 -8.49 16.01
CA THR A 335 28.91 -7.17 16.26
C THR A 335 29.68 -6.36 17.29
N TRP A 336 30.23 -7.01 18.32
CA TRP A 336 31.00 -6.32 19.36
C TRP A 336 32.21 -5.58 18.78
N LYS A 337 33.11 -6.33 18.13
CA LYS A 337 34.33 -5.77 17.54
C LYS A 337 34.01 -4.87 16.35
N TRP A 338 32.95 -5.20 15.61
CA TRP A 338 32.43 -4.38 14.53
C TRP A 338 32.04 -2.98 15.01
N CYS A 339 31.11 -2.89 15.95
CA CYS A 339 30.64 -1.61 16.46
C CYS A 339 31.76 -0.84 17.17
N ASP A 340 32.56 -1.49 18.02
CA ASP A 340 33.66 -0.83 18.74
C ASP A 340 34.72 -0.25 17.79
N GLY A 341 35.10 -0.99 16.75
CA GLY A 341 36.14 -0.58 15.82
C GLY A 341 35.67 0.32 14.68
N LYS A 342 34.41 0.18 14.23
CA LYS A 342 33.94 0.78 12.98
C LYS A 342 32.88 1.85 13.11
N TRP A 343 32.32 2.11 14.30
CA TRP A 343 31.22 3.07 14.45
C TRP A 343 31.49 4.44 13.78
N LYS A 344 32.73 4.96 13.89
CA LYS A 344 33.14 6.21 13.23
C LYS A 344 33.08 6.14 11.70
N SER A 345 33.60 5.05 11.13
CA SER A 345 33.61 4.83 9.67
C SER A 345 32.20 4.60 9.10
N LEU A 346 31.30 4.11 9.95
CA LEU A 346 29.88 3.90 9.66
C LEU A 346 29.02 5.13 10.00
N GLN A 347 29.63 6.24 10.43
CA GLN A 347 28.97 7.50 10.74
C GLN A 347 27.93 7.43 11.87
N TYR A 348 28.09 6.50 12.81
CA TYR A 348 27.32 6.51 14.06
C TYR A 348 27.80 7.61 15.00
N GLY A 349 26.93 8.04 15.91
CA GLY A 349 27.28 9.04 16.92
C GLY A 349 28.33 8.55 17.93
N ASP A 350 28.18 7.30 18.38
CA ASP A 350 29.13 6.59 19.24
C ASP A 350 28.99 5.06 19.03
N ALA A 351 29.81 4.26 19.73
CA ALA A 351 29.70 2.80 19.66
C ALA A 351 28.34 2.30 20.16
N HIS A 352 27.75 2.97 21.15
CA HIS A 352 26.45 2.59 21.72
C HIS A 352 25.31 2.74 20.71
N ASP A 353 25.30 3.78 19.89
CA ASP A 353 24.32 3.96 18.80
C ASP A 353 24.39 2.80 17.79
N CYS A 354 25.61 2.38 17.40
CA CYS A 354 25.81 1.19 16.55
C CYS A 354 25.18 -0.06 17.18
N PHE A 355 25.40 -0.30 18.48
CA PHE A 355 24.81 -1.44 19.20
C PHE A 355 23.29 -1.35 19.35
N MET A 356 22.76 -0.15 19.57
CA MET A 356 21.30 0.07 19.65
C MET A 356 20.61 -0.31 18.34
N LYS A 357 21.29 -0.15 17.18
CA LYS A 357 20.77 -0.66 15.90
C LYS A 357 20.74 -2.19 15.82
N ARG A 358 21.50 -2.91 16.66
CA ARG A 358 21.47 -4.38 16.79
C ARG A 358 20.66 -4.87 18.00
N ALA A 359 19.71 -4.08 18.49
CA ALA A 359 18.91 -4.39 19.68
C ALA A 359 19.75 -4.66 20.94
N PHE A 360 20.95 -4.09 21.05
CA PHE A 360 21.83 -4.28 22.19
C PHE A 360 22.08 -2.95 22.91
N ASP A 361 21.59 -2.84 24.14
CA ASP A 361 21.85 -1.66 24.97
C ASP A 361 23.19 -1.81 25.69
N LEU A 362 24.26 -1.30 25.05
CA LEU A 362 25.61 -1.32 25.64
C LEU A 362 25.69 -0.64 27.02
N ARG A 363 24.89 0.41 27.26
CA ARG A 363 24.95 1.15 28.53
C ARG A 363 24.30 0.34 29.64
N GLN A 364 23.14 -0.25 29.37
CA GLN A 364 22.47 -1.16 30.29
C GLN A 364 23.36 -2.37 30.59
N PHE A 365 23.98 -2.97 29.55
CA PHE A 365 24.92 -4.07 29.74
C PHE A 365 26.09 -3.68 30.65
N ASN A 366 26.75 -2.54 30.39
CA ASN A 366 27.86 -2.07 31.20
C ASN A 366 27.44 -1.78 32.65
N GLN A 367 26.25 -1.22 32.86
CA GLN A 367 25.70 -1.00 34.20
C GLN A 367 25.47 -2.32 34.94
N GLU A 368 24.94 -3.34 34.27
CA GLU A 368 24.73 -4.67 34.86
C GLU A 368 26.04 -5.40 35.16
N VAL A 369 27.03 -5.30 34.27
CA VAL A 369 28.39 -5.80 34.50
C VAL A 369 29.01 -5.10 35.70
N GLU A 370 28.96 -3.76 35.76
CA GLU A 370 29.49 -3.01 36.89
C GLU A 370 28.76 -3.42 38.18
N ARG A 371 27.43 -3.45 38.19
CA ARG A 371 26.63 -3.85 39.36
C ARG A 371 26.98 -5.25 39.86
N THR A 372 27.21 -6.19 38.94
CA THR A 372 27.48 -7.59 39.26
C THR A 372 28.93 -7.81 39.72
N PHE A 373 29.90 -7.21 39.03
CA PHE A 373 31.32 -7.49 39.26
C PHE A 373 32.00 -6.50 40.21
N LYS A 374 31.48 -5.27 40.38
CA LYS A 374 32.06 -4.29 41.30
C LYS A 374 32.19 -4.80 42.73
N PRO A 375 31.21 -5.50 43.34
CA PRO A 375 31.39 -6.07 44.67
C PRO A 375 32.50 -7.13 44.72
N LEU A 376 32.62 -7.96 43.68
CA LEU A 376 33.67 -8.98 43.59
C LEU A 376 35.06 -8.35 43.50
N TYR A 377 35.22 -7.34 42.63
CA TYR A 377 36.47 -6.60 42.53
C TYR A 377 36.80 -5.86 43.82
N GLN A 378 35.81 -5.23 44.47
CA GLN A 378 35.99 -4.57 45.76
C GLN A 378 36.46 -5.55 46.83
N ASP A 379 35.91 -6.76 46.90
CA ASP A 379 36.31 -7.79 47.85
C ASP A 379 37.73 -8.32 47.57
N ILE A 380 38.07 -8.62 46.31
CA ILE A 380 39.43 -9.03 45.91
C ILE A 380 40.45 -7.94 46.26
N ILE A 381 40.17 -6.69 45.89
CA ILE A 381 41.04 -5.54 46.17
C ILE A 381 41.15 -5.32 47.68
N SER A 382 40.06 -5.45 48.44
CA SER A 382 40.07 -5.27 49.90
C SER A 382 40.91 -6.35 50.59
N ARG A 383 40.77 -7.62 50.19
CA ARG A 383 41.58 -8.72 50.74
C ARG A 383 43.06 -8.60 50.37
N GLY A 384 43.36 -8.29 49.11
CA GLY A 384 44.72 -8.08 48.64
C GLY A 384 45.40 -6.88 49.29
N SER A 385 44.71 -5.75 49.38
CA SER A 385 45.24 -4.54 50.01
C SER A 385 45.47 -4.72 51.51
N GLY A 386 44.67 -5.52 52.21
CA GLY A 386 44.93 -5.91 53.60
C GLY A 386 46.28 -6.61 53.77
N ASN A 387 46.57 -7.60 52.92
CA ASN A 387 47.85 -8.31 52.92
C ASN A 387 49.03 -7.40 52.58
N VAL A 388 48.88 -6.55 51.57
CA VAL A 388 49.92 -5.59 51.15
C VAL A 388 50.19 -4.56 52.24
N THR A 389 49.14 -4.06 52.90
CA THR A 389 49.25 -3.11 54.02
C THR A 389 50.00 -3.73 55.19
N PHE A 390 49.64 -4.97 55.57
CA PHE A 390 50.32 -5.68 56.66
C PHE A 390 51.80 -5.90 56.34
N ALA A 391 52.12 -6.34 55.13
CA ALA A 391 53.51 -6.53 54.70
C ALA A 391 54.31 -5.22 54.66
N ALA A 392 53.71 -4.12 54.19
CA ALA A 392 54.35 -2.81 54.19
C ALA A 392 54.63 -2.32 55.62
N LEU A 393 53.65 -2.48 56.53
CA LEU A 393 53.80 -2.11 57.92
C LEU A 393 54.92 -2.91 58.62
N LEU A 394 54.97 -4.22 58.37
CA LEU A 394 56.00 -5.09 58.92
C LEU A 394 57.39 -4.68 58.40
N ARG A 395 57.53 -4.37 57.11
CA ARG A 395 58.79 -3.87 56.53
C ARG A 395 59.23 -2.56 57.17
N SER A 396 58.35 -1.57 57.27
CA SER A 396 58.70 -0.26 57.84
C SER A 396 59.03 -0.33 59.34
N GLN A 397 58.27 -1.11 60.13
CA GLN A 397 58.52 -1.24 61.57
C GLN A 397 59.78 -2.05 61.88
N VAL A 398 59.98 -3.18 61.20
CA VAL A 398 61.09 -4.10 61.50
C VAL A 398 62.41 -3.60 60.92
N LEU A 399 62.40 -3.02 59.71
CA LEU A 399 63.65 -2.70 59.00
C LEU A 399 64.12 -1.25 59.20
N ALA A 400 63.21 -0.31 59.45
CA ALA A 400 63.54 1.11 59.31
C ALA A 400 63.25 1.97 60.56
N GLN A 401 62.55 1.45 61.57
CA GLN A 401 62.15 2.19 62.80
C GLN A 401 61.59 3.60 62.48
N GLU A 402 60.80 3.71 61.42
CA GLU A 402 60.36 5.00 60.89
C GLU A 402 59.23 5.65 61.71
N ASP A 403 59.08 6.97 61.57
CA ASP A 403 57.95 7.71 62.14
C ASP A 403 56.62 7.34 61.46
N THR A 404 55.51 7.69 62.11
CA THR A 404 54.15 7.39 61.65
C THR A 404 53.80 7.99 60.29
N LYS A 405 54.45 9.09 59.89
CA LYS A 405 54.23 9.78 58.62
C LYS A 405 54.87 9.02 57.47
N ASN A 406 56.09 8.54 57.65
CA ASN A 406 56.79 7.70 56.68
C ASN A 406 56.11 6.33 56.53
N LEU A 407 55.64 5.73 57.63
CA LEU A 407 54.84 4.50 57.60
C LEU A 407 53.58 4.65 56.74
N THR A 408 52.83 5.73 56.93
CA THR A 408 51.60 5.99 56.17
C THR A 408 51.90 6.18 54.68
N ALA A 409 52.99 6.88 54.36
CA ALA A 409 53.42 7.07 52.97
C ALA A 409 53.83 5.75 52.29
N GLU A 410 54.50 4.84 53.00
CA GLU A 410 54.91 3.53 52.47
C GLU A 410 53.71 2.59 52.26
N VAL A 411 52.76 2.54 53.20
CA VAL A 411 51.51 1.80 53.02
C VAL A 411 50.75 2.29 51.79
N HIS A 412 50.57 3.61 51.66
CA HIS A 412 49.88 4.19 50.51
C HIS A 412 50.60 3.87 49.19
N ARG A 413 51.94 3.98 49.15
CA ARG A 413 52.76 3.62 47.99
C ARG A 413 52.62 2.15 47.63
N SER A 414 52.70 1.25 48.60
CA SER A 414 52.58 -0.20 48.41
C SER A 414 51.19 -0.60 47.90
N VAL A 415 50.10 -0.05 48.48
CA VAL A 415 48.73 -0.31 48.02
C VAL A 415 48.49 0.25 46.63
N LYS A 416 48.97 1.48 46.34
CA LYS A 416 48.89 2.07 45.01
C LYS A 416 49.61 1.20 43.97
N ALA A 417 50.83 0.75 44.26
CA ALA A 417 51.60 -0.14 43.38
C ALA A 417 50.87 -1.47 43.16
N TYR A 418 50.21 -2.02 44.18
CA TYR A 418 49.39 -3.23 44.04
C TYR A 418 48.19 -3.02 43.11
N VAL A 419 47.45 -1.92 43.26
CA VAL A 419 46.31 -1.61 42.38
C VAL A 419 46.77 -1.32 40.96
N GLU A 420 47.88 -0.60 40.78
CA GLU A 420 48.48 -0.36 39.46
C GLU A 420 48.94 -1.66 38.79
N GLU A 421 49.53 -2.57 39.56
CA GLU A 421 49.96 -3.89 39.06
C GLU A 421 48.75 -4.76 38.69
N LEU A 422 47.67 -4.73 39.48
CA LEU A 422 46.40 -5.35 39.11
C LEU A 422 45.85 -4.78 37.80
N GLY A 423 45.93 -3.45 37.61
CA GLY A 423 45.54 -2.79 36.36
C GLY A 423 46.43 -3.18 35.18
N LYS A 424 47.74 -3.32 35.36
CA LYS A 424 48.65 -3.79 34.29
C LYS A 424 48.36 -5.23 33.88
N ARG A 425 47.93 -6.06 34.84
CA ARG A 425 47.50 -7.45 34.61
C ARG A 425 46.09 -7.56 34.04
N GLU A 426 45.43 -6.46 33.69
CA GLU A 426 44.14 -6.47 33.00
C GLU A 426 44.18 -7.30 31.70
N LYS A 427 45.33 -7.33 31.00
CA LYS A 427 45.55 -8.25 29.87
C LYS A 427 45.50 -9.72 30.28
N ASP A 428 46.07 -10.08 31.43
CA ASP A 428 46.03 -11.43 31.97
C ASP A 428 44.62 -11.79 32.45
N TYR A 429 43.88 -10.80 32.96
CA TYR A 429 42.48 -10.96 33.34
C TYR A 429 41.58 -11.23 32.13
N GLY A 430 41.83 -10.55 31.01
CA GLY A 430 41.17 -10.85 29.74
C GLY A 430 41.39 -12.30 29.31
N GLN A 431 42.62 -12.79 29.38
CA GLN A 431 42.92 -14.21 29.11
C GLN A 431 42.25 -15.16 30.11
N ALA A 432 42.22 -14.81 31.40
CA ALA A 432 41.59 -15.63 32.44
C ALA A 432 40.06 -15.71 32.27
N VAL A 433 39.41 -14.60 31.89
CA VAL A 433 37.98 -14.56 31.57
C VAL A 433 37.71 -15.36 30.30
N GLU A 434 38.55 -15.27 29.28
CA GLU A 434 38.42 -16.06 28.06
C GLU A 434 38.53 -17.57 28.34
N GLU A 435 39.53 -17.99 29.13
CA GLU A 435 39.68 -19.37 29.63
C GLU A 435 38.46 -19.83 30.43
N TYR A 436 37.94 -18.97 31.32
CA TYR A 436 36.74 -19.27 32.10
C TYR A 436 35.51 -19.44 31.22
N MET A 437 35.27 -18.52 30.28
CA MET A 437 34.13 -18.58 29.37
C MET A 437 34.23 -19.80 28.43
N LYS A 438 35.44 -20.19 27.98
CA LYS A 438 35.66 -21.45 27.26
C LYS A 438 35.22 -22.67 28.07
N ARG A 439 35.50 -22.70 29.38
CA ARG A 439 35.04 -23.79 30.27
C ARG A 439 33.52 -23.79 30.40
N VAL A 440 32.92 -22.63 30.70
CA VAL A 440 31.46 -22.51 30.86
C VAL A 440 30.71 -22.92 29.58
N VAL A 441 31.20 -22.54 28.39
CA VAL A 441 30.58 -22.93 27.11
C VAL A 441 30.69 -24.44 26.85
N ASN A 442 31.80 -25.07 27.27
CA ASN A 442 31.98 -26.51 27.13
C ASN A 442 31.14 -27.31 28.13
N ASP A 443 30.82 -26.75 29.30
CA ASP A 443 29.98 -27.40 30.32
C ASP A 443 28.47 -27.32 30.03
N VAL A 444 28.05 -26.45 29.09
CA VAL A 444 26.64 -26.26 28.69
C VAL A 444 26.27 -27.07 27.43
N LYS A 445 27.24 -27.72 26.78
CA LYS A 445 27.01 -28.72 25.72
C LYS A 445 26.90 -30.11 26.33
#